data_AF-A0A0J9SF13-F1
#
_entry.id   AF-A0A0J9SF13-F1
#
_cell.length_a   1.000
_cell.length_b   1.000
_cell.length_c   1.000
_cell.angle_alpha   90.00
_cell.angle_beta   90.00
_cell.angle_gamma   90.00
#
_symmetry.space_group_name_H-M   'P 1'
#
loop_
_entity.id
_entity.type
_entity.pdbx_description
1 polymer ?
#
loop_
_entity_poly.entity_id
_entity_poly.type
_entity_poly.pdbx_seq_one_letter_code
_entity_poly.pdbx_strand_id
1 'polypeptide(L)'
;MGSGDYDKYFITTEYETTVKGDAEFDSRKTAFKKLPLNNFYAILNNDNNEEDYLQYLCKANLITNIARGEECLNFCKLFIYKFKKFSDIKKEFTGVKETEFCNYFNYWLGGELLRIGASTYNISKFIEIFGMLSSQKYIPGCTCKNNKITSSDFKKMKKYFDYAENLEGINNSEKEEFKNTHDDIYCYYIAKAVNEYNNVISNESCVNNECSFKEELDCFKEKFIRYQKSFRMKCSDIISIPCIQISKEEYDNSCPLGTTVKPPSHTAAHMPDQKEDGASGNSKTLATTSASAAVGIIFTSLILYKVTDYYILINMSVTLTYV
;
A
#
# COMPACT_ATOMS: atom_id res chain seq x y z
N MET A 1 18.39 1.61 16.65
CA MET A 1 17.48 0.64 16.00
C MET A 1 17.53 0.90 14.51
N GLY A 2 17.77 -0.14 13.70
CA GLY A 2 17.96 0.00 12.25
C GLY A 2 16.64 0.10 11.49
N SER A 3 16.65 0.73 10.30
CA SER A 3 15.45 0.91 9.45
C SER A 3 14.69 -0.38 9.13
N GLY A 4 15.34 -1.54 9.22
CA GLY A 4 14.75 -2.84 8.93
C GLY A 4 13.69 -3.33 9.93
N ASP A 5 13.65 -2.81 11.16
CA ASP A 5 12.60 -3.17 12.11
C ASP A 5 11.25 -2.58 11.68
N TYR A 6 11.21 -1.32 11.27
CA TYR A 6 9.98 -0.59 10.89
C TYR A 6 9.27 -1.17 9.66
N ASP A 7 10.02 -1.67 8.67
CA ASP A 7 9.42 -2.24 7.47
C ASP A 7 8.54 -3.45 7.77
N LYS A 8 8.93 -4.28 8.75
CA LYS A 8 8.13 -5.45 9.19
C LYS A 8 6.82 -5.03 9.90
N TYR A 9 6.80 -3.90 10.59
CA TYR A 9 5.59 -3.35 11.26
C TYR A 9 4.57 -2.81 10.28
N PHE A 10 5.03 -2.09 9.24
CA PHE A 10 4.13 -1.51 8.26
C PHE A 10 3.68 -2.51 7.18
N ILE A 11 4.40 -3.62 7.02
CA ILE A 11 3.93 -4.78 6.25
C ILE A 11 2.85 -5.52 7.05
N THR A 12 2.95 -5.62 8.38
CA THR A 12 1.91 -6.27 9.22
C THR A 12 0.68 -5.40 9.52
N THR A 13 0.68 -4.12 9.14
CA THR A 13 -0.56 -3.35 8.93
C THR A 13 -1.30 -3.72 7.64
N GLU A 14 -0.75 -4.61 6.79
CA GLU A 14 -1.57 -5.49 5.95
C GLU A 14 -2.17 -6.60 6.82
N TYR A 15 -3.19 -6.26 7.62
CA TYR A 15 -4.25 -7.16 8.10
C TYR A 15 -3.90 -8.50 8.81
N GLU A 16 -2.67 -8.75 9.24
CA GLU A 16 -2.33 -9.96 9.98
C GLU A 16 -2.39 -9.74 11.50
N THR A 17 -3.53 -10.13 12.10
CA THR A 17 -3.61 -10.41 13.53
C THR A 17 -3.54 -11.91 13.74
N THR A 18 -2.36 -12.46 13.98
CA THR A 18 -2.16 -13.68 14.81
C THR A 18 -0.67 -13.91 15.10
N VAL A 19 -0.03 -13.10 15.95
CA VAL A 19 1.11 -13.60 16.75
C VAL A 19 1.15 -12.88 18.10
N LYS A 20 1.19 -13.67 19.18
CA LYS A 20 1.56 -13.21 20.54
C LYS A 20 3.00 -12.70 20.51
N GLY A 21 3.23 -11.44 20.83
CA GLY A 21 4.56 -10.88 21.02
C GLY A 21 4.51 -9.65 21.91
N ASP A 22 5.32 -9.70 22.97
CA ASP A 22 5.93 -8.70 23.86
C ASP A 22 5.22 -7.35 24.13
N ALA A 23 5.28 -6.90 25.40
CA ALA A 23 4.58 -5.71 25.90
C ALA A 23 4.91 -4.39 25.17
N GLU A 24 6.07 -4.27 24.51
CA GLU A 24 6.45 -3.10 23.70
C GLU A 24 5.85 -3.13 22.27
N PHE A 25 5.58 -4.32 21.73
CA PHE A 25 4.87 -4.53 20.45
C PHE A 25 3.38 -4.16 20.59
N ASP A 26 2.84 -4.24 21.80
CA ASP A 26 1.44 -3.98 22.13
C ASP A 26 1.08 -2.47 22.18
N SER A 27 2.00 -1.62 22.68
CA SER A 27 1.74 -0.18 22.83
C SER A 27 1.72 0.57 21.48
N ARG A 28 2.64 0.25 20.56
CA ARG A 28 2.75 0.86 19.22
C ARG A 28 1.55 0.52 18.32
N LYS A 29 1.04 -0.71 18.43
CA LYS A 29 -0.17 -1.17 17.75
C LYS A 29 -1.42 -0.45 18.26
N THR A 30 -1.43 -0.10 19.54
CA THR A 30 -2.53 0.65 20.17
C THR A 30 -2.66 2.07 19.63
N ALA A 31 -1.56 2.77 19.35
CA ALA A 31 -1.60 4.16 18.83
C ALA A 31 -2.30 4.24 17.46
N PHE A 32 -1.83 3.45 16.47
CA PHE A 32 -2.45 3.45 15.13
C PHE A 32 -3.91 3.02 15.15
N LYS A 33 -4.29 2.08 16.03
CA LYS A 33 -5.68 1.65 16.21
C LYS A 33 -6.62 2.77 16.67
N LYS A 34 -6.12 3.83 17.32
CA LYS A 34 -6.93 4.98 17.73
C LYS A 34 -7.22 5.96 16.60
N LEU A 35 -6.48 5.91 15.48
CA LEU A 35 -6.76 6.78 14.34
C LEU A 35 -8.15 6.47 13.76
N PRO A 36 -8.91 7.47 13.29
CA PRO A 36 -10.31 7.29 12.90
C PRO A 36 -10.55 6.14 11.90
N LEU A 37 -9.76 6.07 10.83
CA LEU A 37 -9.87 5.00 9.83
C LEU A 37 -9.60 3.62 10.44
N ASN A 38 -8.50 3.49 11.19
CA ASN A 38 -8.07 2.20 11.72
C ASN A 38 -8.99 1.72 12.85
N ASN A 39 -9.51 2.63 13.67
CA ASN A 39 -10.52 2.31 14.66
C ASN A 39 -11.81 1.82 13.98
N PHE A 40 -12.22 2.48 12.89
CA PHE A 40 -13.37 2.06 12.10
C PHE A 40 -13.18 0.64 11.53
N TYR A 41 -12.03 0.36 10.92
CA TYR A 41 -11.69 -1.00 10.48
C TYR A 41 -11.64 -2.02 11.63
N ALA A 42 -11.12 -1.64 12.80
CA ALA A 42 -11.06 -2.52 13.96
C ALA A 42 -12.48 -2.92 14.45
N ILE A 43 -13.43 -1.99 14.47
CA ILE A 43 -14.83 -2.28 14.82
C ILE A 43 -15.47 -3.22 13.79
N LEU A 44 -15.21 -3.00 12.50
CA LEU A 44 -15.72 -3.84 11.42
C LEU A 44 -15.12 -5.26 11.44
N ASN A 45 -13.86 -5.39 11.84
CA ASN A 45 -13.14 -6.67 11.92
C ASN A 45 -13.41 -7.45 13.20
N ASN A 46 -14.12 -6.90 14.18
CA ASN A 46 -14.48 -7.64 15.38
C ASN A 46 -15.51 -8.75 15.05
N ASP A 47 -15.28 -9.96 15.57
CA ASP A 47 -16.08 -11.17 15.33
C ASP A 47 -17.51 -11.13 15.89
N ASN A 48 -17.91 -10.04 16.55
CA ASN A 48 -19.29 -9.82 16.97
C ASN A 48 -20.23 -9.89 15.76
N ASN A 49 -20.98 -11.00 15.68
CA ASN A 49 -22.00 -11.29 14.67
C ASN A 49 -23.21 -11.92 15.37
N GLU A 50 -24.38 -11.31 15.19
CA GLU A 50 -25.66 -11.89 15.59
C GLU A 50 -26.37 -12.42 14.35
N GLU A 51 -27.08 -13.54 14.48
CA GLU A 51 -27.91 -14.04 13.38
C GLU A 51 -28.96 -13.00 13.00
N ASP A 52 -29.01 -12.68 11.72
CA ASP A 52 -29.93 -11.71 11.16
C ASP A 52 -30.72 -12.35 10.01
N TYR A 53 -32.02 -12.04 9.92
CA TYR A 53 -32.84 -12.59 8.85
C TYR A 53 -32.26 -12.25 7.47
N LEU A 54 -31.70 -11.05 7.27
CA LEU A 54 -31.12 -10.65 5.98
C LEU A 54 -29.93 -11.50 5.56
N GLN A 55 -29.34 -12.31 6.45
CA GLN A 55 -28.31 -13.29 6.09
C GLN A 55 -28.79 -14.34 5.08
N TYR A 56 -30.11 -14.50 4.88
CA TYR A 56 -30.63 -15.31 3.77
C TYR A 56 -30.10 -14.81 2.41
N LEU A 57 -29.87 -13.49 2.25
CA LEU A 57 -29.34 -12.90 1.03
C LEU A 57 -27.97 -13.49 0.68
N CYS A 58 -27.13 -13.78 1.68
CA CYS A 58 -25.83 -14.39 1.46
C CYS A 58 -25.96 -15.80 0.88
N LYS A 59 -26.82 -16.65 1.47
CA LYS A 59 -27.05 -18.01 0.98
C LYS A 59 -27.72 -18.04 -0.39
N ALA A 60 -28.59 -17.06 -0.66
CA ALA A 60 -29.32 -16.99 -1.92
C ALA A 60 -28.45 -16.50 -3.10
N ASN A 61 -27.41 -15.70 -2.84
CA ASN A 61 -26.62 -15.06 -3.89
C ASN A 61 -25.21 -15.62 -4.04
N LEU A 62 -24.57 -16.11 -2.97
CA LEU A 62 -23.19 -16.58 -3.03
C LEU A 62 -23.10 -18.05 -3.42
N ILE A 63 -22.07 -18.37 -4.20
CA ILE A 63 -21.72 -19.73 -4.54
C ILE A 63 -20.68 -20.23 -3.53
N THR A 64 -20.98 -21.34 -2.87
CA THR A 64 -20.09 -21.96 -1.88
C THR A 64 -19.28 -23.14 -2.42
N ASN A 65 -19.69 -23.77 -3.52
CA ASN A 65 -19.00 -24.92 -4.12
C ASN A 65 -17.79 -24.54 -5.00
N ILE A 66 -17.20 -23.37 -4.76
CA ILE A 66 -15.98 -22.87 -5.41
C ILE A 66 -14.89 -22.60 -4.37
N ALA A 67 -13.65 -22.43 -4.82
CA ALA A 67 -12.55 -22.05 -3.93
C ALA A 67 -12.92 -20.81 -3.09
N ARG A 68 -12.72 -20.91 -1.78
CA ARG A 68 -13.02 -19.86 -0.79
C ARG A 68 -14.50 -19.46 -0.69
N GLY A 69 -15.42 -20.28 -1.23
CA GLY A 69 -16.86 -20.00 -1.26
C GLY A 69 -17.51 -19.97 0.12
N GLU A 70 -17.15 -20.91 1.00
CA GLU A 70 -17.64 -20.93 2.39
C GLU A 70 -17.10 -19.76 3.22
N GLU A 71 -15.83 -19.39 3.03
CA GLU A 71 -15.24 -18.19 3.64
C GLU A 71 -15.96 -16.92 3.18
N CYS A 72 -16.31 -16.83 1.89
CA CYS A 72 -17.14 -15.74 1.37
C CYS A 72 -18.53 -15.72 2.01
N LEU A 73 -19.17 -16.87 2.19
CA LEU A 73 -20.49 -16.97 2.82
C LEU A 73 -20.44 -16.47 4.27
N ASN A 74 -19.46 -16.91 5.05
CA ASN A 74 -19.29 -16.48 6.44
C ASN A 74 -19.00 -14.99 6.55
N PHE A 75 -18.11 -14.47 5.70
CA PHE A 75 -17.84 -13.04 5.62
C PHE A 75 -19.09 -12.25 5.22
N CYS A 76 -19.92 -12.76 4.30
CA CYS A 76 -21.16 -12.09 3.92
C CYS A 76 -22.13 -11.91 5.09
N LYS A 77 -22.27 -12.93 5.96
CA LYS A 77 -23.13 -12.81 7.14
C LYS A 77 -22.64 -11.69 8.06
N LEU A 78 -21.33 -11.66 8.31
CA LEU A 78 -20.68 -10.60 9.07
C LEU A 78 -20.89 -9.22 8.40
N PHE A 79 -20.65 -9.14 7.09
CA PHE A 79 -20.87 -7.95 6.28
C PHE A 79 -22.28 -7.39 6.45
N ILE A 80 -23.32 -8.23 6.33
CA ILE A 80 -24.71 -7.82 6.52
C ILE A 80 -24.93 -7.27 7.93
N TYR A 81 -24.44 -7.97 8.95
CA TYR A 81 -24.57 -7.52 10.34
C TYR A 81 -23.92 -6.15 10.55
N LYS A 82 -22.67 -5.96 10.10
CA LYS A 82 -21.96 -4.68 10.20
C LYS A 82 -22.63 -3.57 9.39
N PHE A 83 -23.15 -3.89 8.21
CA PHE A 83 -23.87 -2.95 7.36
C PHE A 83 -25.10 -2.37 8.06
N LYS A 84 -25.89 -3.22 8.72
CA LYS A 84 -27.07 -2.77 9.49
C LYS A 84 -26.70 -1.90 10.68
N LYS A 85 -25.60 -2.23 11.35
CA LYS A 85 -25.07 -1.48 12.50
C LYS A 85 -24.28 -0.23 12.10
N PHE A 86 -24.16 0.07 10.82
CA PHE A 86 -23.35 1.18 10.34
C PHE A 86 -23.70 2.53 10.99
N SER A 87 -25.00 2.81 11.18
CA SER A 87 -25.44 4.04 11.87
C SER A 87 -25.03 4.09 13.34
N ASP A 88 -24.95 2.94 14.01
CA ASP A 88 -24.48 2.86 15.40
C ASP A 88 -22.96 2.98 15.46
N ILE A 89 -22.23 2.29 14.56
CA ILE A 89 -20.77 2.40 14.43
C ILE A 89 -20.38 3.86 14.21
N LYS A 90 -21.07 4.58 13.31
CA LYS A 90 -20.83 6.02 13.06
C LYS A 90 -20.89 6.89 14.32
N LYS A 91 -21.80 6.60 15.26
CA LYS A 91 -21.98 7.40 16.48
C LYS A 91 -20.77 7.35 17.41
N GLU A 92 -19.92 6.33 17.26
CA GLU A 92 -18.68 6.18 18.04
C GLU A 92 -17.55 7.11 17.54
N PHE A 93 -17.77 7.82 16.43
CA PHE A 93 -16.77 8.68 15.81
C PHE A 93 -17.23 10.14 15.80
N THR A 94 -16.41 11.02 16.37
CA THR A 94 -16.59 12.47 16.29
C THR A 94 -15.66 13.07 15.24
N GLY A 95 -16.16 14.00 14.42
CA GLY A 95 -15.32 14.80 13.50
C GLY A 95 -15.02 14.17 12.14
N VAL A 96 -15.55 12.98 11.83
CA VAL A 96 -15.48 12.34 10.51
C VAL A 96 -16.72 12.72 9.69
N LYS A 97 -16.55 13.12 8.43
CA LYS A 97 -17.67 13.50 7.57
C LYS A 97 -18.48 12.28 7.16
N GLU A 98 -19.79 12.45 6.99
CA GLU A 98 -20.67 11.34 6.58
C GLU A 98 -20.22 10.63 5.29
N THR A 99 -19.69 11.40 4.34
CA THR A 99 -19.15 10.89 3.07
C THR A 99 -17.89 10.03 3.22
N GLU A 100 -17.12 10.22 4.30
CA GLU A 100 -15.87 9.49 4.55
C GLU A 100 -16.15 8.06 5.02
N PHE A 101 -17.17 7.85 5.87
CA PHE A 101 -17.53 6.51 6.32
C PHE A 101 -17.94 5.57 5.19
N CYS A 102 -18.60 6.09 4.15
CA CYS A 102 -18.92 5.28 2.97
C CYS A 102 -17.65 4.83 2.24
N ASN A 103 -16.64 5.70 2.13
CA ASN A 103 -15.36 5.35 1.55
C ASN A 103 -14.64 4.31 2.42
N TYR A 104 -14.65 4.46 3.75
CA TYR A 104 -14.03 3.50 4.67
C TYR A 104 -14.66 2.13 4.47
N PHE A 105 -15.98 2.06 4.47
CA PHE A 105 -16.70 0.81 4.32
C PHE A 105 -16.45 0.13 2.96
N ASN A 106 -16.35 0.91 1.87
CA ASN A 106 -15.98 0.39 0.55
C ASN A 106 -14.56 -0.18 0.50
N TYR A 107 -13.58 0.53 1.06
CA TYR A 107 -12.19 0.07 1.10
C TYR A 107 -11.98 -1.11 2.05
N TRP A 108 -12.73 -1.15 3.15
CA TRP A 108 -12.80 -2.31 4.03
C TRP A 108 -13.35 -3.53 3.29
N LEU A 109 -14.50 -3.41 2.63
CA LEU A 109 -15.12 -4.50 1.88
C LEU A 109 -14.16 -5.07 0.84
N GLY A 110 -13.58 -4.21 -0.01
CA GLY A 110 -12.63 -4.67 -1.02
C GLY A 110 -11.37 -5.31 -0.41
N GLY A 111 -10.89 -4.79 0.73
CA GLY A 111 -9.75 -5.36 1.46
C GLY A 111 -10.03 -6.78 1.97
N GLU A 112 -11.20 -7.00 2.57
CA GLU A 112 -11.60 -8.31 3.08
C GLU A 112 -11.85 -9.32 1.95
N LEU A 113 -12.51 -8.91 0.86
CA LEU A 113 -12.72 -9.78 -0.30
C LEU A 113 -11.39 -10.21 -0.93
N LEU A 114 -10.43 -9.29 -1.02
CA LEU A 114 -9.09 -9.59 -1.52
C LEU A 114 -8.33 -10.53 -0.58
N ARG A 115 -8.42 -10.31 0.74
CA ARG A 115 -7.79 -11.15 1.78
C ARG A 115 -8.31 -12.58 1.74
N ILE A 116 -9.63 -12.75 1.55
CA ILE A 116 -10.27 -14.07 1.41
C ILE A 116 -9.81 -14.76 0.11
N GLY A 117 -9.43 -13.99 -0.91
CA GLY A 117 -9.23 -14.50 -2.27
C GLY A 117 -10.56 -14.81 -2.95
N ALA A 118 -11.56 -13.95 -2.75
CA ALA A 118 -12.89 -14.10 -3.32
C ALA A 118 -12.83 -14.14 -4.85
N SER A 119 -13.62 -15.01 -5.47
CA SER A 119 -13.75 -15.08 -6.93
C SER A 119 -14.44 -13.83 -7.48
N THR A 120 -14.19 -13.51 -8.75
CA THR A 120 -14.89 -12.41 -9.46
C THR A 120 -16.41 -12.54 -9.37
N TYR A 121 -16.94 -13.77 -9.40
CA TYR A 121 -18.36 -14.03 -9.22
C TYR A 121 -18.83 -13.59 -7.83
N ASN A 122 -18.18 -14.07 -6.75
CA ASN A 122 -18.57 -13.71 -5.40
C ASN A 122 -18.40 -12.21 -5.16
N ILE A 123 -17.34 -11.57 -5.67
CA ILE A 123 -17.16 -10.11 -5.62
C ILE A 123 -18.37 -9.39 -6.26
N SER A 124 -18.82 -9.83 -7.45
CA SER A 124 -20.01 -9.26 -8.10
C SER A 124 -21.26 -9.39 -7.21
N LYS A 125 -21.41 -10.52 -6.50
CA LYS A 125 -22.53 -10.75 -5.60
C LYS A 125 -22.48 -9.90 -4.33
N PHE A 126 -21.28 -9.64 -3.78
CA PHE A 126 -21.13 -8.66 -2.71
C PHE A 126 -21.55 -7.25 -3.15
N ILE A 127 -21.21 -6.85 -4.39
CA ILE A 127 -21.62 -5.56 -4.96
C ILE A 127 -23.16 -5.49 -5.09
N GLU A 128 -23.80 -6.55 -5.57
CA GLU A 128 -25.27 -6.63 -5.65
C GLU A 128 -25.92 -6.53 -4.26
N ILE A 129 -25.44 -7.31 -3.29
CA ILE A 129 -25.95 -7.29 -1.91
C ILE A 129 -25.77 -5.90 -1.30
N PHE A 130 -24.62 -5.24 -1.50
CA PHE A 130 -24.40 -3.87 -1.07
C PHE A 130 -25.47 -2.94 -1.62
N GLY A 131 -25.72 -2.99 -2.94
CA GLY A 131 -26.75 -2.17 -3.59
C GLY A 131 -28.14 -2.40 -3.01
N MET A 132 -28.52 -3.66 -2.76
CA MET A 132 -29.79 -4.01 -2.12
C MET A 132 -29.89 -3.41 -0.71
N LEU A 133 -28.85 -3.53 0.11
CA LEU A 133 -28.85 -3.00 1.47
C LEU A 133 -28.83 -1.46 1.50
N SER A 134 -28.08 -0.82 0.61
CA SER A 134 -28.10 0.64 0.45
C SER A 134 -29.50 1.15 0.08
N SER A 135 -30.23 0.42 -0.77
CA SER A 135 -31.61 0.78 -1.15
C SER A 135 -32.59 0.76 0.03
N GLN A 136 -32.31 -0.08 1.04
CA GLN A 136 -33.08 -0.16 2.28
C GLN A 136 -32.72 0.94 3.29
N LYS A 137 -31.87 1.90 2.91
CA LYS A 137 -31.47 3.07 3.73
C LYS A 137 -30.76 2.72 5.04
N TYR A 138 -30.16 1.54 5.17
CA TYR A 138 -29.25 1.25 6.29
C TYR A 138 -28.00 2.13 6.24
N ILE A 139 -27.57 2.49 5.02
CA ILE A 139 -26.52 3.45 4.76
C ILE A 139 -26.98 4.45 3.68
N PRO A 140 -27.75 5.48 4.04
CA PRO A 140 -28.30 6.43 3.07
C PRO A 140 -27.17 7.17 2.35
N GLY A 141 -27.29 7.31 1.02
CA GLY A 141 -26.33 8.04 0.19
C GLY A 141 -25.01 7.31 -0.09
N CYS A 142 -24.80 6.10 0.46
CA CYS A 142 -23.61 5.31 0.18
C CYS A 142 -23.81 4.34 -0.97
N THR A 143 -22.92 4.42 -1.95
CA THR A 143 -22.87 3.52 -3.11
C THR A 143 -21.63 2.65 -3.06
N CYS A 144 -21.76 1.43 -3.58
CA CYS A 144 -20.63 0.53 -3.73
C CYS A 144 -19.70 1.05 -4.85
N LYS A 145 -18.41 1.21 -4.56
CA LYS A 145 -17.37 1.58 -5.51
C LYS A 145 -16.87 0.34 -6.27
N ASN A 146 -17.78 -0.25 -7.04
CA ASN A 146 -17.53 -1.50 -7.78
C ASN A 146 -16.25 -1.42 -8.63
N ASN A 147 -16.06 -0.32 -9.37
CA ASN A 147 -14.91 -0.04 -10.22
C ASN A 147 -13.58 -0.06 -9.46
N LYS A 148 -13.59 0.38 -8.19
CA LYS A 148 -12.40 0.32 -7.33
C LYS A 148 -12.16 -1.11 -6.86
N ILE A 149 -13.18 -1.78 -6.31
CA ILE A 149 -13.07 -3.14 -5.75
C ILE A 149 -12.61 -4.16 -6.80
N THR A 150 -13.09 -4.04 -8.04
CA THR A 150 -12.71 -4.97 -9.13
C THR A 150 -11.42 -4.57 -9.85
N SER A 151 -10.78 -3.45 -9.49
CA SER A 151 -9.55 -3.00 -10.13
C SER A 151 -8.36 -3.88 -9.74
N SER A 152 -7.50 -4.19 -10.72
CA SER A 152 -6.22 -4.86 -10.47
C SER A 152 -5.27 -4.04 -9.58
N ASP A 153 -5.44 -2.71 -9.51
CA ASP A 153 -4.65 -1.84 -8.62
C ASP A 153 -5.37 -1.53 -7.30
N PHE A 154 -6.43 -2.26 -6.94
CA PHE A 154 -7.17 -1.99 -5.70
C PHE A 154 -6.25 -1.89 -4.46
N LYS A 155 -5.20 -2.74 -4.38
CA LYS A 155 -4.19 -2.66 -3.31
C LYS A 155 -3.53 -1.29 -3.23
N LYS A 156 -3.16 -0.69 -4.37
CA LYS A 156 -2.54 0.63 -4.43
C LYS A 156 -3.54 1.73 -4.10
N MET A 157 -4.76 1.66 -4.64
CA MET A 157 -5.85 2.59 -4.30
C MET A 157 -6.05 2.62 -2.78
N LYS A 158 -6.27 1.45 -2.19
CA LYS A 158 -6.48 1.30 -0.75
C LYS A 158 -5.30 1.85 0.06
N LYS A 159 -4.07 1.55 -0.37
CA LYS A 159 -2.87 2.01 0.32
C LYS A 159 -2.78 3.54 0.37
N TYR A 160 -2.97 4.22 -0.75
CA TYR A 160 -2.93 5.69 -0.77
C TYR A 160 -4.13 6.32 -0.08
N PHE A 161 -5.29 5.67 -0.15
CA PHE A 161 -6.44 6.05 0.66
C PHE A 161 -6.12 6.00 2.16
N ASP A 162 -5.61 4.87 2.65
CA ASP A 162 -5.26 4.68 4.05
C ASP A 162 -4.16 5.67 4.48
N TYR A 163 -3.17 5.95 3.62
CA TYR A 163 -2.19 7.00 3.88
C TYR A 163 -2.85 8.37 4.05
N ALA A 164 -3.70 8.79 3.11
CA ALA A 164 -4.36 10.08 3.16
C ALA A 164 -5.22 10.27 4.41
N GLU A 165 -6.02 9.26 4.77
CA GLU A 165 -6.89 9.30 5.96
C GLU A 165 -6.08 9.29 7.27
N ASN A 166 -5.03 8.48 7.34
CA ASN A 166 -4.17 8.46 8.52
C ASN A 166 -3.36 9.76 8.67
N LEU A 167 -2.94 10.43 7.59
CA LEU A 167 -2.31 11.76 7.69
C LEU A 167 -3.25 12.78 8.37
N GLU A 168 -4.53 12.78 8.00
CA GLU A 168 -5.52 13.67 8.61
C GLU A 168 -5.75 13.33 10.09
N GLY A 169 -5.93 12.05 10.42
CA GLY A 169 -6.05 11.60 11.81
C GLY A 169 -4.84 11.98 12.66
N ILE A 170 -3.63 11.78 12.13
CA ILE A 170 -2.37 12.12 12.80
C ILE A 170 -2.19 13.64 12.98
N ASN A 171 -2.64 14.44 12.01
CA ASN A 171 -2.59 15.88 12.15
C ASN A 171 -3.55 16.38 13.24
N ASN A 172 -4.76 15.80 13.28
CA ASN A 172 -5.87 16.21 14.14
C ASN A 172 -5.79 15.61 15.56
N SER A 173 -4.94 14.61 15.80
CA SER A 173 -4.65 14.16 17.16
C SER A 173 -3.91 15.27 17.91
N GLU A 174 -4.66 16.00 18.74
CA GLU A 174 -4.11 17.05 19.59
C GLU A 174 -3.13 16.42 20.60
N LYS A 175 -1.85 16.78 20.47
CA LYS A 175 -0.91 17.01 21.58
C LYS A 175 -1.00 16.06 22.79
N GLU A 176 -0.28 14.94 22.76
CA GLU A 176 0.50 14.37 23.89
C GLU A 176 1.17 13.05 23.48
N GLU A 177 0.49 12.25 22.64
CA GLU A 177 0.97 10.97 22.06
C GLU A 177 2.07 11.10 20.98
N PHE A 178 2.73 12.26 20.90
CA PHE A 178 3.92 12.46 20.05
C PHE A 178 5.20 12.66 20.89
N LYS A 179 5.05 12.85 22.20
CA LYS A 179 6.12 13.30 23.10
C LYS A 179 6.68 12.19 23.99
N ASN A 180 6.03 11.04 24.08
CA ASN A 180 6.54 9.91 24.82
C ASN A 180 7.48 9.08 23.94
N THR A 181 8.49 8.48 24.56
CA THR A 181 9.67 7.85 23.94
C THR A 181 9.38 6.60 23.08
N HIS A 182 8.12 6.32 22.77
CA HIS A 182 7.64 5.24 21.89
C HIS A 182 6.80 5.76 20.70
N ASP A 183 6.74 7.09 20.53
CA ASP A 183 5.84 7.83 19.62
C ASP A 183 6.48 8.26 18.29
N ASP A 184 7.62 7.68 17.92
CA ASP A 184 8.30 7.90 16.64
C ASP A 184 7.55 7.32 15.43
N ILE A 185 6.58 6.44 15.69
CA ILE A 185 5.92 5.60 14.68
C ILE A 185 5.10 6.40 13.66
N TYR A 186 4.45 7.50 14.06
CA TYR A 186 3.74 8.37 13.12
C TYR A 186 4.71 9.07 12.18
N CYS A 187 5.87 9.51 12.67
CA CYS A 187 6.89 10.14 11.83
C CYS A 187 7.49 9.15 10.83
N TYR A 188 7.76 7.91 11.25
CA TYR A 188 8.18 6.85 10.34
C TYR A 188 7.13 6.50 9.30
N TYR A 189 5.85 6.41 9.70
CA TYR A 189 4.74 6.17 8.78
C TYR A 189 4.62 7.27 7.73
N ILE A 190 4.68 8.54 8.15
CA ILE A 190 4.65 9.69 7.24
C ILE A 190 5.83 9.63 6.28
N ALA A 191 7.06 9.43 6.77
CA ALA A 191 8.24 9.34 5.93
C ALA A 191 8.15 8.18 4.93
N LYS A 192 7.66 7.01 5.36
CA LYS A 192 7.41 5.86 4.49
C LYS A 192 6.38 6.18 3.40
N ALA A 193 5.24 6.76 3.77
CA ALA A 193 4.19 7.11 2.84
C ALA A 193 4.68 8.09 1.76
N VAL A 194 5.46 9.10 2.16
CA VAL A 194 6.07 10.07 1.23
C VAL A 194 7.11 9.41 0.32
N ASN A 195 7.97 8.53 0.85
CA ASN A 195 8.95 7.81 0.05
C ASN A 195 8.28 6.93 -1.01
N GLU A 196 7.23 6.20 -0.65
CA GLU A 196 6.50 5.36 -1.59
C GLU A 196 5.75 6.17 -2.64
N TYR A 197 5.17 7.32 -2.25
CA TYR A 197 4.62 8.28 -3.21
C TYR A 197 5.70 8.76 -4.19
N ASN A 198 6.85 9.20 -3.70
CA ASN A 198 7.95 9.69 -4.54
C ASN A 198 8.47 8.60 -5.48
N ASN A 199 8.54 7.35 -5.02
CA ASN A 199 8.90 6.23 -5.88
C ASN A 199 7.92 6.04 -7.05
N VAL A 200 6.62 6.27 -6.83
CA VAL A 200 5.61 6.22 -7.91
C VAL A 200 5.83 7.33 -8.93
N ILE A 201 6.14 8.55 -8.47
CA ILE A 201 6.37 9.71 -9.34
C ILE A 201 7.71 9.60 -10.09
N SER A 202 8.80 9.27 -9.40
CA SER A 202 10.14 9.09 -9.97
C SER A 202 10.19 8.01 -11.05
N ASN A 203 9.45 6.92 -10.86
CA ASN A 203 9.38 5.83 -11.84
C ASN A 203 8.36 6.08 -12.96
N GLU A 204 7.75 7.28 -13.00
CA GLU A 204 6.71 7.66 -13.96
C GLU A 204 5.49 6.72 -14.00
N SER A 205 5.32 5.87 -12.99
CA SER A 205 4.31 4.82 -12.97
C SER A 205 2.87 5.34 -12.92
N CYS A 206 2.70 6.65 -12.69
CA CYS A 206 1.40 7.33 -12.72
C CYS A 206 1.50 8.85 -13.01
N VAL A 207 2.17 9.25 -14.10
CA VAL A 207 2.39 10.68 -14.41
C VAL A 207 1.32 11.30 -15.34
N ASN A 208 0.62 10.51 -16.17
CA ASN A 208 -0.29 11.02 -17.21
C ASN A 208 -1.78 10.66 -17.02
N ASN A 209 -2.26 10.50 -15.78
CA ASN A 209 -3.64 10.06 -15.46
C ASN A 209 -4.02 8.64 -15.95
N GLU A 210 -3.05 7.84 -16.40
CA GLU A 210 -3.30 6.50 -16.93
C GLU A 210 -3.40 5.42 -15.85
N CYS A 211 -3.06 5.74 -14.59
CA CYS A 211 -3.17 4.78 -13.51
C CYS A 211 -4.53 4.87 -12.80
N SER A 212 -5.10 3.72 -12.49
CA SER A 212 -6.43 3.64 -11.88
C SER A 212 -6.48 4.19 -10.44
N PHE A 213 -5.34 4.33 -9.76
CA PHE A 213 -5.21 4.83 -8.38
C PHE A 213 -4.82 6.31 -8.28
N LYS A 214 -4.90 7.07 -9.38
CA LYS A 214 -4.48 8.49 -9.44
C LYS A 214 -5.25 9.38 -8.46
N GLU A 215 -6.56 9.16 -8.31
CA GLU A 215 -7.42 9.94 -7.42
C GLU A 215 -6.93 9.84 -5.96
N GLU A 216 -6.63 8.63 -5.48
CA GLU A 216 -6.10 8.40 -4.14
C GLU A 216 -4.68 8.95 -3.97
N LEU A 217 -3.86 8.81 -5.02
CA LEU A 217 -2.49 9.34 -5.04
C LEU A 217 -2.48 10.87 -4.93
N ASP A 218 -3.36 11.56 -5.65
CA ASP A 218 -3.52 13.02 -5.56
C ASP A 218 -4.09 13.45 -4.21
N CYS A 219 -5.10 12.74 -3.69
CA CYS A 219 -5.67 13.03 -2.39
C CYS A 219 -4.60 12.94 -1.28
N PHE A 220 -3.75 11.91 -1.32
CA PHE A 220 -2.59 11.80 -0.43
C PHE A 220 -1.66 13.01 -0.55
N LYS A 221 -1.27 13.37 -1.78
CA LYS A 221 -0.39 14.52 -2.06
C LYS A 221 -0.95 15.81 -1.47
N GLU A 222 -2.21 16.10 -1.73
CA GLU A 222 -2.88 17.32 -1.25
C GLU A 222 -2.95 17.38 0.28
N LYS A 223 -3.31 16.28 0.94
CA LYS A 223 -3.34 16.22 2.41
C LYS A 223 -1.92 16.35 3.00
N PHE A 224 -0.92 15.73 2.40
CA PHE A 224 0.47 15.88 2.85
C PHE A 224 0.92 17.33 2.75
N ILE A 225 0.76 17.99 1.59
CA ILE A 225 1.14 19.41 1.39
C ILE A 225 0.43 20.30 2.42
N ARG A 226 -0.86 20.07 2.67
CA ARG A 226 -1.65 20.81 3.67
C ARG A 226 -1.04 20.72 5.07
N TYR A 227 -0.57 19.54 5.48
CA TYR A 227 -0.10 19.28 6.84
C TYR A 227 1.44 19.26 6.99
N GLN A 228 2.19 19.42 5.90
CA GLN A 228 3.65 19.22 5.88
C GLN A 228 4.41 20.06 6.92
N LYS A 229 3.99 21.31 7.16
CA LYS A 229 4.63 22.20 8.14
C LYS A 229 4.46 21.65 9.55
N SER A 230 3.25 21.17 9.87
CA SER A 230 2.93 20.52 11.14
C SER A 230 3.77 19.26 11.33
N PHE A 231 3.81 18.38 10.32
CA PHE A 231 4.59 17.14 10.39
C PHE A 231 6.08 17.37 10.53
N ARG A 232 6.66 18.29 9.75
CA ARG A 232 8.11 18.61 9.85
C ARG A 232 8.48 19.17 11.21
N MET A 233 7.62 20.01 11.79
CA MET A 233 7.84 20.54 13.13
C MET A 233 7.69 19.47 14.21
N LYS A 234 6.71 18.56 14.09
CA LYS A 234 6.51 17.48 15.06
C LYS A 234 7.58 16.38 14.97
N CYS A 235 8.17 16.17 13.79
CA CYS A 235 9.09 15.06 13.52
C CYS A 235 10.56 15.48 13.39
N SER A 236 10.90 16.77 13.56
CA SER A 236 12.24 17.33 13.28
C SER A 236 13.38 16.60 13.97
N ASP A 237 13.13 16.17 15.21
CA ASP A 237 14.16 15.57 16.08
C ASP A 237 14.18 14.04 15.96
N ILE A 238 13.29 13.47 15.13
CA ILE A 238 13.09 12.02 14.99
C ILE A 238 13.59 11.54 13.62
N ILE A 239 13.01 12.07 12.54
CA ILE A 239 13.36 11.66 11.17
C ILE A 239 13.09 12.80 10.18
N SER A 240 13.99 12.91 9.20
CA SER A 240 13.77 13.80 8.07
C SER A 240 12.66 13.23 7.16
N ILE A 241 11.54 13.95 7.08
CA ILE A 241 10.46 13.63 6.15
C ILE A 241 10.88 14.15 4.75
N PRO A 242 10.88 13.32 3.70
CA PRO A 242 11.28 13.75 2.36
C PRO A 242 10.38 14.89 1.85
N CYS A 243 10.89 15.70 0.92
CA CYS A 243 10.02 16.56 0.13
C CYS A 243 9.16 15.69 -0.79
N ILE A 244 7.91 16.09 -1.04
CA ILE A 244 7.05 15.40 -2.01
C ILE A 244 7.44 15.84 -3.43
N GLN A 245 7.51 14.90 -4.36
CA GLN A 245 7.76 15.18 -5.78
C GLN A 245 6.48 15.66 -6.47
N ILE A 246 6.56 16.69 -7.31
CA ILE A 246 5.47 17.09 -8.22
C ILE A 246 5.62 16.37 -9.57
N SER A 247 6.87 16.18 -9.99
CA SER A 247 7.26 15.44 -11.18
C SER A 247 8.56 14.70 -10.91
N LYS A 248 9.06 13.93 -11.87
CA LYS A 248 10.31 13.18 -11.74
C LYS A 248 11.52 14.05 -11.36
N GLU A 249 11.54 15.30 -11.81
CA GLU A 249 12.67 16.21 -11.64
C GLU A 249 12.36 17.37 -10.68
N GLU A 250 11.11 17.48 -10.22
CA GLU A 250 10.62 18.63 -9.46
C GLU A 250 10.00 18.21 -8.13
N TYR A 251 10.34 18.95 -7.08
CA TYR A 251 9.78 18.81 -5.75
C TYR A 251 8.87 20.00 -5.43
N ASP A 252 7.93 19.80 -4.50
CA ASP A 252 7.03 20.87 -4.09
C ASP A 252 7.77 22.07 -3.50
N ASN A 253 7.45 23.26 -4.03
CA ASN A 253 8.09 24.54 -3.69
C ASN A 253 7.91 24.94 -2.22
N SER A 254 6.92 24.37 -1.53
CA SER A 254 6.68 24.61 -0.12
C SER A 254 7.66 23.83 0.78
N CYS A 255 8.52 23.00 0.19
CA CYS A 255 9.59 22.35 0.93
C CYS A 255 10.69 23.37 1.28
N PRO A 256 11.13 23.48 2.54
CA PRO A 256 12.26 24.34 2.86
C PRO A 256 13.49 23.89 2.08
N LEU A 257 14.02 24.80 1.26
CA LEU A 257 15.31 24.64 0.55
C LEU A 257 16.39 24.28 1.58
N GLY A 258 16.81 23.01 1.61
CA GLY A 258 17.84 22.59 2.56
C GLY A 258 18.20 21.10 2.62
N THR A 259 17.36 20.17 2.16
CA THR A 259 17.73 18.73 2.16
C THR A 259 17.30 18.04 0.87
N THR A 260 17.89 18.43 -0.25
CA THR A 260 18.02 17.52 -1.40
C THR A 260 19.17 16.58 -1.11
N VAL A 261 18.85 15.37 -0.64
CA VAL A 261 19.78 14.24 -0.80
C VAL A 261 19.79 13.95 -2.31
N LYS A 262 20.79 14.50 -3.01
CA LYS A 262 21.09 14.06 -4.37
C LYS A 262 21.39 12.55 -4.31
N PRO A 263 20.86 11.73 -5.24
CA PRO A 263 21.40 10.40 -5.44
C PRO A 263 22.91 10.52 -5.74
N PRO A 264 23.74 9.53 -5.38
CA PRO A 264 25.17 9.58 -5.63
C PRO A 264 25.39 9.72 -7.13
N SER A 265 25.70 10.94 -7.57
CA SER A 265 26.11 11.25 -8.92
C SER A 265 27.55 10.78 -9.04
N HIS A 266 27.75 9.70 -9.78
CA HIS A 266 29.06 9.35 -10.33
C HIS A 266 29.42 10.42 -11.35
N THR A 267 30.05 11.50 -10.90
CA THR A 267 30.78 12.40 -11.78
C THR A 267 32.25 12.30 -11.42
N ALA A 268 33.02 11.88 -12.43
CA ALA A 268 34.45 11.78 -12.43
C ALA A 268 35.09 13.01 -11.79
N ALA A 269 36.06 12.77 -10.90
CA ALA A 269 36.93 13.79 -10.38
C ALA A 269 37.71 14.41 -11.55
N HIS A 270 37.30 15.61 -11.95
CA HIS A 270 38.22 16.58 -12.53
C HIS A 270 38.97 17.22 -11.36
N MET A 271 40.29 17.00 -11.30
CA MET A 271 41.22 17.84 -10.56
C MET A 271 42.22 18.46 -11.55
N PRO A 272 42.82 19.61 -11.20
CA PRO A 272 43.23 20.65 -12.14
C PRO A 272 44.65 20.48 -12.69
N ASP A 273 44.91 21.19 -13.80
CA ASP A 273 46.19 21.34 -14.49
C ASP A 273 47.35 21.80 -13.60
N GLN A 274 48.53 21.21 -13.82
CA GLN A 274 49.82 21.89 -13.73
C GLN A 274 50.85 21.24 -14.68
N LYS A 275 51.36 22.04 -15.64
CA LYS A 275 52.64 21.87 -16.35
C LYS A 275 53.80 22.04 -15.34
N GLU A 276 55.02 21.52 -15.49
CA GLU A 276 55.92 21.63 -16.64
C GLU A 276 57.18 20.73 -16.46
N ASP A 277 57.70 20.20 -17.57
CA ASP A 277 59.07 19.82 -17.97
C ASP A 277 60.05 18.98 -17.11
N GLY A 278 60.67 17.98 -17.77
CA GLY A 278 62.04 17.53 -17.43
C GLY A 278 62.40 16.05 -17.62
N ALA A 279 62.64 15.64 -18.87
CA ALA A 279 63.60 14.62 -19.37
C ALA A 279 63.91 13.29 -18.63
N SER A 280 63.81 12.21 -19.44
CA SER A 280 64.72 11.04 -19.55
C SER A 280 64.64 9.89 -18.53
N GLY A 281 64.34 8.69 -19.04
CA GLY A 281 64.99 7.46 -18.56
C GLY A 281 64.09 6.27 -18.21
N ASN A 282 63.91 5.38 -19.18
CA ASN A 282 63.79 3.91 -19.06
C ASN A 282 62.57 3.25 -18.35
N SER A 283 61.78 2.59 -19.19
CA SER A 283 61.35 1.18 -19.11
C SER A 283 60.92 0.60 -17.75
N LYS A 284 59.61 0.32 -17.63
CA LYS A 284 59.07 -1.05 -17.45
C LYS A 284 57.54 -1.02 -17.57
N THR A 285 57.07 -1.48 -18.72
CA THR A 285 55.68 -1.82 -19.00
C THR A 285 55.31 -3.04 -18.16
N LEU A 286 54.42 -2.88 -17.17
CA LEU A 286 53.73 -4.01 -16.54
C LEU A 286 52.30 -4.02 -17.06
N ALA A 287 52.05 -4.89 -18.04
CA ALA A 287 50.72 -5.22 -18.51
C ALA A 287 49.96 -5.89 -17.35
N THR A 288 48.86 -5.27 -16.92
CA THR A 288 47.90 -5.93 -16.04
C THR A 288 46.67 -6.26 -16.86
N THR A 289 46.60 -7.53 -17.23
CA THR A 289 45.60 -8.14 -18.09
C THR A 289 44.23 -8.13 -17.42
N SER A 290 43.21 -7.76 -18.20
CA SER A 290 41.80 -7.85 -17.83
C SER A 290 41.35 -9.32 -17.75
N ALA A 291 40.70 -9.68 -16.64
CA ALA A 291 40.01 -10.96 -16.48
C ALA A 291 38.55 -10.68 -16.11
N SER A 292 37.73 -10.40 -17.11
CA SER A 292 36.29 -10.26 -16.95
C SER A 292 35.58 -10.89 -18.15
N ALA A 293 35.45 -12.22 -18.12
CA ALA A 293 34.56 -12.98 -19.01
C ALA A 293 34.41 -14.44 -18.52
N ALA A 294 33.64 -14.69 -17.45
CA ALA A 294 33.30 -16.07 -17.08
C ALA A 294 32.04 -16.24 -16.21
N VAL A 295 31.04 -15.34 -16.28
CA VAL A 295 29.76 -15.53 -15.53
C VAL A 295 28.51 -15.54 -16.43
N GLY A 296 28.66 -15.27 -17.73
CA GLY A 296 27.51 -15.15 -18.66
C GLY A 296 26.99 -16.45 -19.29
N ILE A 297 27.64 -17.60 -19.11
CA ILE A 297 27.33 -18.81 -19.89
C ILE A 297 26.41 -19.80 -19.14
N ILE A 298 26.31 -19.72 -17.81
CA ILE A 298 25.52 -20.70 -17.04
C ILE A 298 24.01 -20.39 -17.06
N PHE A 299 23.62 -19.10 -17.16
CA PHE A 299 22.21 -18.71 -17.10
C PHE A 299 21.45 -18.93 -18.42
N THR A 300 22.11 -18.85 -19.57
CA THR A 300 21.45 -19.09 -20.86
C THR A 300 21.16 -20.56 -21.12
N SER A 301 21.97 -21.48 -20.56
CA SER A 301 21.73 -22.93 -20.69
C SER A 301 20.50 -23.42 -19.93
N LEU A 302 20.13 -22.77 -18.82
CA LEU A 302 18.97 -23.18 -18.00
C LEU A 302 17.63 -22.72 -18.59
N ILE A 303 17.62 -21.64 -19.39
CA ILE A 303 16.41 -21.15 -20.04
C ILE A 303 16.06 -22.01 -21.26
N LEU A 304 17.05 -22.52 -22.00
CA LEU A 304 16.80 -23.37 -23.18
C LEU A 304 16.30 -24.77 -22.81
N TYR A 305 16.64 -25.31 -21.64
CA TYR A 305 16.15 -26.63 -21.21
C TYR A 305 14.63 -26.62 -20.95
N LYS A 306 14.10 -25.58 -20.28
CA LYS A 306 12.66 -25.49 -19.97
C LYS A 306 11.77 -25.21 -21.19
N VAL A 307 12.30 -24.58 -22.24
CA VAL A 307 11.52 -24.27 -23.46
C VAL A 307 11.38 -25.50 -24.35
N THR A 308 12.34 -26.44 -24.30
CA THR A 308 12.32 -27.64 -25.15
C THR A 308 11.24 -28.63 -24.70
N ASP A 309 11.03 -28.81 -23.39
CA ASP A 309 9.98 -29.68 -22.85
C ASP A 309 8.55 -29.18 -23.19
N TYR A 310 8.37 -27.85 -23.23
CA TYR A 310 7.08 -27.24 -23.56
C TYR A 310 6.70 -27.43 -25.03
N TYR A 311 7.70 -27.40 -25.93
CA TYR A 311 7.47 -27.58 -27.37
C TYR A 311 7.13 -29.04 -27.74
N ILE A 312 7.69 -30.02 -27.02
CA ILE A 312 7.37 -31.45 -27.21
C ILE A 312 5.94 -31.75 -26.75
N LEU A 313 5.49 -31.16 -25.63
CA LEU A 313 4.13 -31.35 -25.09
C LEU A 313 3.03 -30.79 -26.01
N ILE A 314 3.28 -29.66 -26.69
CA ILE A 314 2.31 -29.07 -27.62
C ILE A 314 2.18 -29.93 -28.90
N ASN A 315 3.27 -30.46 -29.44
CA ASN A 315 3.21 -31.32 -30.63
C ASN A 315 2.58 -32.70 -30.36
N MET A 316 2.71 -33.26 -29.16
CA MET A 316 2.02 -34.51 -28.81
C MET A 316 0.50 -34.31 -28.64
N SER A 317 0.06 -33.13 -28.20
CA SER A 317 -1.36 -32.81 -28.00
C SER A 317 -2.10 -32.59 -29.33
N VAL A 318 -1.42 -32.05 -30.36
CA VAL A 318 -2.01 -31.86 -31.70
C VAL A 318 -2.18 -33.17 -32.48
N THR A 319 -1.35 -34.18 -32.17
CA THR A 319 -1.40 -35.48 -32.87
C THR A 319 -2.51 -36.40 -32.33
N LEU A 320 -3.00 -36.17 -31.11
CA LEU A 320 -4.07 -36.97 -30.48
C LEU A 320 -5.50 -36.55 -30.87
N THR A 321 -5.67 -35.44 -31.59
CA THR A 321 -6.99 -34.95 -32.05
C THR A 321 -7.36 -35.44 -33.45
N TYR A 322 -6.49 -36.24 -34.09
CA TYR A 322 -6.71 -36.88 -35.39
C TYR A 322 -6.41 -38.39 -35.32
N VAL A 323 -7.21 -39.13 -34.55
CA VAL A 323 -7.48 -40.56 -34.75
C VAL A 323 -8.95 -40.82 -34.47
#